data_AF-A0A5D4K9Q3-F1
#
_entry.id   AF-A0A5D4K9Q3-F1
#
_cell.length_a   1.000
_cell.length_b   1.000
_cell.length_c   1.000
_cell.angle_alpha   90.00
_cell.angle_beta   90.00
_cell.angle_gamma   90.00
#
_symmetry.space_group_name_H-M   'P 1'
#
loop_
_entity.id
_entity.type
_entity.pdbx_description
1 polymer ?
#
loop_
_entity_poly.entity_id
_entity_poly.type
_entity_poly.pdbx_seq_one_letter_code
_entity_poly.pdbx_strand_id
1 'polypeptide(L)'
;MAKKKKRKSKKKEFWGLTREERQQAAISWVSEYEGDNIVKAYSKKFRLNLKNSMKELSSFGFTISSEERAEIKRLIDIQKQEKENKKRKKEARELQDLIESDETLAFIAGYTEGGAPFGIKHEEMQEIENED
;
A
#
# COMPACT_ATOMS: atom_id res chain seq x y z
N MET A 1 -10.40 -32.57 -25.03
CA MET A 1 -9.80 -31.26 -25.38
C MET A 1 -8.53 -31.06 -24.57
N ALA A 2 -7.36 -31.06 -25.22
CA ALA A 2 -6.07 -30.91 -24.53
C ALA A 2 -5.90 -29.46 -24.04
N LYS A 3 -5.70 -29.26 -22.73
CA LYS A 3 -5.45 -27.95 -22.14
C LYS A 3 -4.11 -27.41 -22.67
N LYS A 4 -4.14 -26.31 -23.44
CA LYS A 4 -2.94 -25.59 -23.91
C LYS A 4 -2.07 -25.21 -22.70
N LYS A 5 -0.85 -25.74 -22.65
CA LYS A 5 0.17 -25.38 -21.64
C LYS A 5 0.50 -23.89 -21.80
N LYS A 6 0.22 -23.06 -20.79
CA LYS A 6 0.60 -21.63 -20.81
C LYS A 6 2.12 -21.54 -20.95
N ARG A 7 2.61 -20.78 -21.95
CA ARG A 7 4.05 -20.49 -22.11
C ARG A 7 4.53 -19.81 -20.82
N LYS A 8 5.61 -20.29 -20.21
CA LYS A 8 6.25 -19.56 -19.09
C LYS A 8 6.57 -18.16 -19.61
N SER A 9 6.01 -17.12 -18.99
CA SER A 9 6.34 -15.74 -19.36
C SER A 9 7.85 -15.58 -19.25
N LYS A 10 8.52 -15.02 -20.27
CA LYS A 10 9.95 -14.68 -20.17
C LYS A 10 10.17 -13.98 -18.84
N LYS A 11 11.08 -14.49 -18.01
CA LYS A 11 11.47 -13.83 -16.75
C LYS A 11 11.84 -12.42 -17.15
N LYS A 12 11.12 -11.42 -16.64
CA LYS A 12 11.26 -10.03 -17.07
C LYS A 12 12.71 -9.64 -16.87
N GLU A 13 13.37 -9.17 -17.94
CA GLU A 13 14.84 -9.00 -18.03
C GLU A 13 15.44 -8.24 -16.84
N PHE A 14 14.67 -7.32 -16.25
CA PHE A 14 15.12 -6.47 -15.14
C PHE A 14 14.60 -6.89 -13.77
N TRP A 15 13.98 -8.07 -13.64
CA TRP A 15 13.44 -8.54 -12.36
C TRP A 15 14.49 -9.31 -11.56
N GLY A 16 14.81 -8.80 -10.37
CA GLY A 16 15.77 -9.40 -9.46
C GLY A 16 17.22 -8.94 -9.64
N LEU A 17 17.45 -7.89 -10.44
CA LEU A 17 18.78 -7.30 -10.57
C LEU A 17 19.24 -6.67 -9.26
N THR A 18 20.54 -6.76 -8.97
CA THR A 18 21.18 -6.02 -7.88
C THR A 18 21.27 -4.53 -8.24
N ARG A 19 21.59 -3.69 -7.25
CA ARG A 19 21.78 -2.25 -7.48
C ARG A 19 22.97 -1.97 -8.41
N GLU A 20 24.04 -2.76 -8.30
CA GLU A 20 25.24 -2.62 -9.14
C GLU A 20 24.96 -2.99 -10.59
N GLU A 21 24.25 -4.10 -10.83
CA GLU A 21 23.84 -4.49 -12.18
C GLU A 21 22.93 -3.43 -12.81
N ARG A 22 22.02 -2.85 -12.02
CA ARG A 22 21.20 -1.71 -12.46
C ARG A 22 22.06 -0.48 -12.76
N GLN A 23 23.10 -0.21 -11.99
CA GLN A 23 24.01 0.91 -12.24
C GLN A 23 24.73 0.75 -13.58
N GLN A 24 25.29 -0.43 -13.84
CA GLN A 24 25.95 -0.73 -15.12
C GLN A 24 25.00 -0.58 -16.30
N ALA A 25 23.79 -1.14 -16.20
CA ALA A 25 22.76 -1.01 -17.23
C ALA A 25 22.22 0.43 -17.33
N ALA A 26 22.22 1.20 -16.24
CA ALA A 26 21.79 2.59 -16.23
C ALA A 26 22.76 3.46 -17.02
N ILE A 27 24.07 3.24 -16.91
CA ILE A 27 25.07 4.03 -17.62
C ILE A 27 24.84 3.98 -19.12
N SER A 28 24.72 2.79 -19.71
CA SER A 28 24.45 2.65 -21.15
C SER A 28 23.06 3.15 -21.53
N TRP A 29 22.04 2.85 -20.72
CA TRP A 29 20.67 3.23 -21.05
C TRP A 29 20.44 4.75 -20.96
N VAL A 30 21.00 5.42 -19.96
CA VAL A 30 20.86 6.87 -19.79
C VAL A 30 21.59 7.63 -20.89
N SER A 31 22.75 7.14 -21.36
CA SER A 31 23.45 7.77 -22.49
C SER A 31 22.66 7.72 -23.81
N GLU A 32 21.80 6.71 -23.98
CA GLU A 32 20.94 6.55 -25.16
C GLU A 32 19.54 7.16 -24.98
N TYR A 33 19.24 7.72 -23.81
CA TYR A 33 17.89 8.18 -23.47
C TYR A 33 17.68 9.64 -23.90
N GLU A 34 16.85 9.84 -24.93
CA GLU A 34 16.50 11.17 -25.47
C GLU A 34 15.12 11.68 -25.02
N GLY A 35 14.47 11.00 -24.07
CA GLY A 35 13.11 11.33 -23.66
C GLY A 35 13.00 12.32 -22.49
N ASP A 36 11.79 12.84 -22.30
CA ASP A 36 11.46 13.62 -21.10
C ASP A 36 11.12 12.74 -19.91
N ASN A 37 11.42 13.23 -18.70
CA ASN A 37 11.17 12.57 -17.43
C ASN A 37 11.95 11.26 -17.22
N ILE A 38 13.28 11.38 -17.16
CA ILE A 38 14.21 10.27 -16.98
C ILE A 38 13.87 9.42 -15.74
N VAL A 39 13.37 10.02 -14.65
CA VAL A 39 13.01 9.30 -13.42
C VAL A 39 11.84 8.34 -13.67
N LYS A 40 10.81 8.79 -14.42
CA LYS A 40 9.64 7.97 -14.76
C LYS A 40 10.04 6.84 -15.71
N ALA A 41 10.87 7.13 -16.71
CA ALA A 41 11.35 6.13 -17.65
C ALA A 41 12.24 5.07 -16.95
N TYR A 42 13.14 5.49 -16.07
CA TYR A 42 13.99 4.60 -15.28
C TYR A 42 13.17 3.69 -14.36
N SER A 43 12.17 4.26 -13.67
CA SER A 43 11.21 3.52 -12.84
C SER A 43 10.51 2.42 -13.62
N LYS A 44 10.06 2.69 -14.85
CA LYS A 44 9.40 1.70 -15.71
C LYS A 44 10.38 0.61 -16.18
N LYS A 45 11.57 0.99 -16.62
CA LYS A 45 12.60 0.08 -17.16
C LYS A 45 13.05 -0.92 -16.10
N PHE A 46 13.41 -0.44 -14.91
CA PHE A 46 13.95 -1.24 -13.81
C PHE A 46 12.90 -1.67 -12.78
N ARG A 47 11.62 -1.30 -12.98
CA ARG A 47 10.47 -1.64 -12.12
C ARG A 47 10.65 -1.20 -10.67
N LEU A 48 11.24 -0.03 -10.50
CA LEU A 48 11.42 0.63 -9.21
C LEU A 48 10.29 1.62 -8.95
N ASN A 49 10.09 2.01 -7.69
CA ASN A 49 9.24 3.14 -7.38
C ASN A 49 9.96 4.47 -7.71
N LEU A 50 9.18 5.53 -7.95
CA LEU A 50 9.71 6.84 -8.36
C LEU A 50 10.75 7.39 -7.37
N LYS A 51 10.53 7.19 -6.07
CA LYS A 51 11.44 7.63 -5.01
C LYS A 51 12.82 6.95 -5.12
N ASN A 52 12.84 5.63 -5.33
CA ASN A 52 14.06 4.85 -5.45
C ASN A 52 14.75 5.13 -6.79
N SER A 53 14.00 5.28 -7.88
CA SER A 53 14.54 5.68 -9.18
C SER A 53 15.24 7.03 -9.10
N MET A 54 14.60 8.04 -8.50
CA MET A 54 15.20 9.36 -8.30
C MET A 54 16.47 9.29 -7.45
N LYS A 55 16.47 8.49 -6.38
CA LYS A 55 17.64 8.27 -5.51
C LYS A 55 18.79 7.59 -6.23
N GLU A 56 18.52 6.53 -7.00
CA GLU A 56 19.53 5.80 -7.76
C GLU A 56 20.15 6.68 -8.82
N LEU A 57 19.35 7.33 -9.66
CA LEU A 57 19.84 8.26 -10.67
C LEU A 57 20.69 9.39 -10.06
N SER A 58 20.25 9.95 -8.92
CA SER A 58 21.02 10.98 -8.21
C SER A 58 22.31 10.44 -7.59
N SER A 59 22.34 9.18 -7.16
CA SER A 59 23.54 8.53 -6.61
C SER A 59 24.54 8.15 -7.70
N PHE A 60 24.05 7.83 -8.90
CA PHE A 60 24.87 7.53 -10.07
C PHE A 60 25.44 8.80 -10.73
N GLY A 61 25.03 9.98 -10.26
CA GLY A 61 25.53 11.26 -10.75
C GLY A 61 24.81 11.77 -12.00
N PHE A 62 23.67 11.18 -12.38
CA PHE A 62 22.89 11.68 -13.51
C PHE A 62 22.19 12.99 -13.15
N THR A 63 22.22 13.93 -14.09
CA THR A 63 21.54 15.22 -13.96
C THR A 63 20.04 14.99 -14.08
N ILE A 64 19.30 15.46 -13.07
CA ILE A 64 17.83 15.47 -13.07
C ILE A 64 17.43 16.92 -12.84
N SER A 65 16.59 17.46 -13.73
CA SER A 65 16.06 18.81 -13.62
C SER A 65 15.39 19.03 -12.26
N SER A 66 15.56 20.24 -11.71
CA SER A 66 14.90 20.64 -10.45
C SER A 66 13.38 20.53 -10.55
N GLU A 67 12.82 20.87 -11.71
CA GLU A 67 11.39 20.78 -11.99
C GLU A 67 10.89 19.33 -11.93
N GLU A 68 11.62 18.42 -12.58
CA GLU A 68 11.29 17.00 -12.54
C GLU A 68 11.37 16.45 -11.10
N ARG A 69 12.41 16.83 -10.34
CA ARG A 69 12.50 16.43 -8.92
C ARG A 69 11.31 16.92 -8.10
N ALA A 70 10.89 18.17 -8.31
CA ALA A 70 9.74 18.75 -7.62
C ALA A 70 8.44 18.01 -8.00
N GLU A 71 8.25 17.73 -9.28
CA GLU A 71 7.10 16.99 -9.79
C GLU A 71 7.03 15.56 -9.22
N ILE A 72 8.16 14.83 -9.24
CA ILE A 72 8.25 13.50 -8.65
C ILE A 72 7.92 13.53 -7.16
N LYS A 73 8.39 14.54 -6.43
CA LYS A 73 8.07 14.71 -5.01
C LYS A 73 6.57 14.92 -4.79
N ARG A 74 5.94 15.81 -5.57
CA ARG A 74 4.48 16.03 -5.53
C ARG A 74 3.71 14.73 -5.78
N LEU A 75 4.09 13.97 -6.80
CA LEU A 75 3.45 12.69 -7.11
C LEU A 75 3.57 11.67 -5.97
N ILE A 76 4.74 11.61 -5.31
CA ILE A 76 4.95 10.74 -4.15
C ILE A 76 4.06 11.17 -2.97
N ASP A 77 3.95 12.48 -2.72
CA ASP A 77 3.15 13.02 -1.64
C ASP A 77 1.65 12.78 -1.86
N ILE A 78 1.16 12.96 -3.10
CA ILE A 78 -0.22 12.63 -3.48
C ILE A 78 -0.52 11.16 -3.21
N GLN A 79 0.32 10.23 -3.69
CA GLN A 79 0.13 8.80 -3.46
C GLN A 79 0.13 8.44 -1.96
N LYS A 80 0.97 9.12 -1.18
CA LYS A 80 1.00 8.93 0.28
C LYS A 80 -0.32 9.38 0.91
N GLN A 81 -0.80 10.58 0.56
CA GLN A 81 -2.07 11.12 1.07
C GLN A 81 -3.26 10.24 0.69
N GLU A 82 -3.33 9.76 -0.55
CA GLU A 82 -4.39 8.84 -0.99
C GLU A 82 -4.41 7.55 -0.17
N LYS A 83 -3.24 6.98 0.10
CA LYS A 83 -3.10 5.77 0.92
C LYS A 83 -3.56 6.01 2.36
N GLU A 84 -3.19 7.14 2.95
CA GLU A 84 -3.63 7.53 4.30
C GLU A 84 -5.14 7.76 4.36
N ASN A 85 -5.71 8.47 3.38
CA ASN A 85 -7.15 8.69 3.28
C ASN A 85 -7.92 7.38 3.14
N LYS A 86 -7.41 6.43 2.34
CA LYS A 86 -8.02 5.10 2.21
C LYS A 86 -7.96 4.31 3.52
N LYS A 87 -6.86 4.41 4.26
CA LYS A 87 -6.71 3.78 5.58
C LYS A 87 -7.71 4.37 6.57
N ARG A 88 -7.80 5.69 6.67
CA ARG A 88 -8.77 6.39 7.54
C ARG A 88 -10.22 6.02 7.22
N LYS A 89 -10.58 5.95 5.93
CA LYS A 89 -11.93 5.54 5.51
C LYS A 89 -12.25 4.09 5.90
N LYS A 90 -11.25 3.20 5.84
CA LYS A 90 -11.41 1.80 6.27
C LYS A 90 -11.60 1.71 7.78
N GLU A 91 -10.77 2.41 8.55
CA GLU A 91 -10.85 2.46 10.02
C GLU A 91 -12.17 3.09 10.49
N ALA A 92 -12.62 4.18 9.85
CA ALA A 92 -13.91 4.79 10.17
C ALA A 92 -15.09 3.85 9.90
N ARG A 93 -15.03 3.08 8.81
CA ARG A 93 -16.06 2.07 8.50
C ARG A 93 -16.03 0.92 9.51
N GLU A 94 -14.85 0.42 9.87
CA GLU A 94 -14.72 -0.64 10.88
C GLU A 94 -15.24 -0.19 12.26
N LEU A 95 -15.03 1.08 12.62
CA LEU A 95 -15.58 1.66 13.84
C LEU A 95 -17.11 1.82 13.76
N GLN A 96 -17.63 2.25 12.61
CA GLN A 96 -19.08 2.34 12.39
C GLN A 96 -19.73 0.95 12.47
N ASP A 97 -19.14 -0.07 11.82
CA ASP A 97 -19.62 -1.46 11.86
C ASP A 97 -19.62 -2.01 13.31
N LEU A 98 -18.69 -1.56 14.17
CA LEU A 98 -18.66 -1.92 15.60
C LEU A 98 -19.77 -1.21 16.40
N ILE A 99 -20.02 0.08 16.14
CA ILE A 99 -21.09 0.85 16.81
C ILE A 99 -22.49 0.39 16.36
N GLU A 100 -22.64 0.05 15.08
CA GLU A 100 -23.89 -0.49 14.52
C GLU A 100 -24.05 -2.00 14.77
N SER A 101 -23.07 -2.64 15.43
CA SER A 101 -23.23 -4.01 15.89
C SER A 101 -24.31 -4.02 16.96
N ASP A 102 -25.38 -4.79 16.71
CA ASP A 102 -26.47 -5.06 17.66
C ASP A 102 -25.95 -5.95 18.79
N GLU A 103 -25.02 -5.42 19.59
CA GLU A 103 -24.50 -6.08 20.78
C GLU A 103 -25.67 -6.23 21.77
N THR A 104 -26.33 -7.39 21.72
CA THR A 104 -27.46 -7.72 22.61
C THR A 104 -27.12 -7.61 24.10
N LEU A 105 -25.83 -7.69 24.45
CA LEU A 105 -25.31 -7.66 25.82
C LEU A 105 -24.73 -6.28 26.13
N ALA A 106 -25.21 -5.63 27.18
CA ALA A 106 -24.62 -4.42 27.74
C ALA A 106 -23.30 -4.69 28.48
N PHE A 107 -23.15 -5.91 29.02
CA PHE A 107 -21.93 -6.32 29.71
C PHE A 107 -21.65 -7.80 29.48
N ILE A 108 -20.49 -8.15 28.91
CA ILE A 108 -20.06 -9.54 28.73
C ILE A 108 -19.31 -10.01 29.99
N ALA A 109 -19.90 -10.95 30.73
CA ALA A 109 -19.31 -11.53 31.93
C ALA A 109 -18.24 -12.59 31.60
N GLY A 110 -18.31 -13.17 30.41
CA GLY A 110 -17.31 -14.12 29.91
C GLY A 110 -17.69 -14.75 28.57
N TYR A 111 -16.85 -15.69 28.15
CA TYR A 111 -17.09 -16.52 26.97
C TYR A 111 -17.27 -17.98 27.39
N THR A 112 -18.23 -18.65 26.77
CA THR A 112 -18.42 -20.09 26.93
C THR A 112 -17.25 -20.86 26.30
N GLU A 113 -17.10 -22.16 26.60
CA GLU A 113 -16.06 -23.02 26.01
C GLU A 113 -16.10 -23.03 24.46
N GLY A 114 -17.27 -22.80 23.86
CA GLY A 114 -17.45 -22.65 22.41
C GLY A 114 -17.21 -21.24 21.85
N GLY A 115 -16.78 -20.28 22.67
CA GLY A 115 -16.48 -18.91 22.24
C GLY A 115 -17.70 -17.99 22.09
N ALA A 116 -18.91 -18.43 22.47
CA ALA A 116 -20.08 -17.57 22.51
C ALA A 116 -20.05 -16.68 23.76
N PRO A 117 -20.20 -15.34 23.64
CA PRO A 117 -20.25 -14.43 24.78
C PRO A 117 -21.55 -14.63 25.58
N PHE A 118 -21.46 -14.54 26.91
CA PHE A 118 -22.61 -14.48 27.80
C PHE A 118 -22.45 -13.32 28.79
N GLY A 119 -23.57 -12.73 29.20
CA GLY A 119 -23.55 -11.46 29.90
C GLY A 119 -24.94 -10.91 30.22
N ILE A 120 -24.99 -9.66 30.65
CA ILE A 120 -26.22 -8.90 30.95
C ILE A 120 -26.68 -8.21 29.68
N LYS A 121 -27.97 -8.29 29.35
CA LYS A 121 -28.57 -7.58 28.22
C LYS A 121 -28.82 -6.11 28.53
N HIS A 122 -28.91 -5.30 27.48
CA HIS A 122 -29.28 -3.88 27.62
C HIS A 122 -30.62 -3.67 28.34
N GLU A 123 -31.60 -4.54 28.08
CA GLU A 123 -32.91 -4.50 28.76
C GLU A 123 -32.78 -4.80 30.26
N GLU A 124 -32.06 -5.87 30.62
CA GLU A 124 -31.84 -6.27 32.02
C GLU A 124 -31.07 -5.21 32.79
N MET A 125 -30.11 -4.52 32.15
CA MET A 125 -29.37 -3.43 32.79
C MET A 125 -30.26 -2.20 33.06
N GLN A 126 -31.19 -1.89 32.16
CA GLN A 126 -32.16 -0.80 32.37
C GLN A 126 -33.13 -1.12 33.51
N GLU A 127 -33.57 -2.37 33.67
CA GLU A 127 -34.43 -2.75 34.79
C GLU A 127 -33.73 -2.55 36.14
N ILE A 128 -32.45 -2.92 36.24
CA ILE A 128 -31.65 -2.74 37.45
C ILE A 128 -31.48 -1.24 37.78
N GLU A 129 -31.19 -0.39 36.78
CA GLU A 129 -31.02 1.05 36.98
C GLU A 129 -32.30 1.78 37.40
N ASN A 130 -33.48 1.24 37.06
CA ASN A 130 -34.77 1.85 37.39
C ASN A 130 -35.35 1.37 38.74
N GLU A 131 -34.74 0.36 39.38
CA GLU A 131 -35.14 -0.15 40.70
C GLU A 131 -34.42 0.53 41.89
N ASP A 132 -33.45 1.42 41.64
CA ASP A 132 -32.77 2.29 42.63
C ASP A 132 -33.34 3.73 42.65
#